data_AF-A0A7C7PCK9-F1
#
_entry.id   AF-A0A7C7PCK9-F1
#
_cell.length_a   1.000
_cell.length_b   1.000
_cell.length_c   1.000
_cell.angle_alpha   90.00
_cell.angle_beta   90.00
_cell.angle_gamma   90.00
#
_symmetry.space_group_name_H-M   'P 1'
#
loop_
_entity.id
_entity.type
_entity.pdbx_description
1 polymer ?
#
loop_
_entity_poly.entity_id
_entity_poly.type
_entity_poly.pdbx_seq_one_letter_code
_entity_poly.pdbx_strand_id
1 'polypeptide(L)'
;MKNTSMLIAMLLVLMAGSVGVTADNHSGSDPLNPDDGGADWDGDGLTNAEEDAEGTDPNNADTDNDGLPDGWEVSYGLDPNSASDAN
;
A
#
# COMPACT_ATOMS: atom_id res chain seq x y z
N MET A 1 -37.88 -1.54 -1.39
CA MET A 1 -36.62 -0.77 -1.28
C MET A 1 -35.58 -1.78 -0.83
N LYS A 2 -34.76 -2.26 -1.76
CA LYS A 2 -33.78 -3.33 -1.50
C LYS A 2 -32.56 -2.64 -0.90
N ASN A 3 -32.52 -2.65 0.42
CA ASN A 3 -31.41 -2.33 1.30
C ASN A 3 -30.04 -2.65 0.68
N THR A 4 -29.44 -1.62 0.10
CA THR A 4 -28.08 -1.52 -0.47
C THR A 4 -27.00 -1.60 0.61
N SER A 5 -27.11 -2.55 1.54
CA SER A 5 -26.28 -2.64 2.74
C SER A 5 -25.06 -3.57 2.53
N MET A 6 -24.47 -3.52 1.33
CA MET A 6 -23.20 -4.20 1.00
C MET A 6 -21.97 -3.28 1.22
N LEU A 7 -22.16 -2.12 1.85
CA LEU A 7 -21.19 -1.03 1.88
C LEU A 7 -20.27 -0.99 3.12
N ILE A 8 -20.22 -2.05 3.93
CA ILE A 8 -19.31 -2.10 5.08
C ILE A 8 -18.74 -3.51 5.19
N ALA A 9 -17.89 -3.87 4.22
CA ALA A 9 -16.94 -4.97 4.39
C ALA A 9 -15.60 -4.44 4.95
N MET A 10 -15.64 -3.30 5.66
CA MET A 10 -14.56 -2.79 6.51
C MET A 10 -14.52 -3.63 7.79
N LEU A 11 -14.11 -4.90 7.66
CA LEU A 11 -13.94 -5.81 8.78
C LEU A 11 -12.61 -6.57 8.67
N LEU A 12 -11.61 -5.98 9.33
CA LEU A 12 -10.65 -6.66 10.19
C LEU A 12 -9.49 -7.43 9.52
N VAL A 13 -8.28 -6.87 9.63
CA VAL A 13 -7.21 -7.50 10.45
C VAL A 13 -6.42 -6.40 11.17
N LEU A 14 -6.53 -6.41 12.50
CA LEU A 14 -5.68 -5.71 13.44
C LEU A 14 -4.55 -6.68 13.83
N MET A 15 -3.35 -6.15 14.13
CA MET A 15 -2.19 -6.74 14.83
C MET A 15 -0.97 -7.16 13.98
N ALA A 16 0.07 -6.33 14.01
CA ALA A 16 1.39 -6.78 14.48
C ALA A 16 2.18 -5.57 15.01
N GLY A 17 2.05 -5.29 16.30
CA GLY A 17 3.10 -4.57 17.01
C GLY A 17 4.28 -5.52 17.17
N SER A 18 5.42 -5.19 16.57
CA SER A 18 6.71 -5.71 16.98
C SER A 18 7.69 -4.56 17.11
N VAL A 19 7.85 -4.09 18.35
CA VAL A 19 9.05 -3.37 18.78
C VAL A 19 10.23 -4.33 18.68
N GLY A 20 11.05 -4.16 17.65
CA GLY A 20 12.25 -4.93 17.39
C GLY A 20 13.32 -4.04 16.77
N VAL A 21 14.10 -3.38 17.62
CA VAL A 21 15.56 -3.12 17.50
C VAL A 21 16.17 -3.97 16.36
N THR A 22 16.73 -3.44 15.28
CA THR A 22 17.86 -2.50 15.15
C THR A 22 17.70 -1.64 13.89
N ALA A 23 18.14 -0.39 13.94
CA ALA A 23 18.30 0.44 12.75
C ALA A 23 19.38 -0.15 11.81
N ASP A 24 18.97 -0.95 10.83
CA ASP A 24 19.59 -0.88 9.51
C ASP A 24 18.82 0.16 8.69
N ASN A 25 19.53 1.20 8.27
CA ASN A 25 18.95 2.32 7.54
C ASN A 25 18.60 1.92 6.09
N HIS A 26 17.66 1.01 5.88
CA HIS A 26 17.08 0.76 4.56
C HIS A 26 15.70 1.39 4.46
N SER A 27 15.60 2.68 4.84
CA SER A 27 14.42 3.52 4.63
C SER A 27 14.24 3.93 3.16
N GLY A 28 14.56 3.01 2.24
CA GLY A 28 14.57 3.24 0.80
C GLY A 28 15.01 1.97 0.12
N SER A 29 14.22 1.52 -0.84
CA SER A 29 14.62 0.52 -1.82
C SER A 29 15.97 0.97 -2.39
N ASP A 30 17.02 0.16 -2.24
CA ASP A 30 18.27 0.44 -2.96
C ASP A 30 18.00 0.07 -4.43
N PRO A 31 17.95 1.02 -5.37
CA PRO A 31 17.69 0.73 -6.78
C PRO A 31 18.79 -0.13 -7.42
N LEU A 32 19.90 -0.40 -6.72
CA LEU A 32 20.98 -1.27 -7.14
C LEU A 32 20.94 -2.65 -6.46
N ASN A 33 20.02 -2.88 -5.52
CA ASN A 33 19.78 -4.18 -4.92
C ASN A 33 18.61 -4.90 -5.62
N PRO A 34 18.88 -5.92 -6.45
CA PRO A 34 17.83 -6.64 -7.17
C PRO A 34 16.88 -7.43 -6.26
N ASP A 35 17.25 -7.65 -4.98
CA ASP A 35 16.39 -8.33 -4.01
C ASP A 35 15.36 -7.38 -3.36
N ASP A 36 15.58 -6.06 -3.41
CA ASP A 36 14.70 -5.07 -2.74
C ASP A 36 13.52 -4.65 -3.60
N GLY A 37 13.70 -4.57 -4.93
CA GLY A 37 12.65 -4.11 -5.85
C GLY A 37 11.50 -5.12 -6.06
N GLY A 38 11.75 -6.40 -5.78
CA GLY A 38 10.73 -7.46 -5.88
C GLY A 38 10.05 -7.79 -4.55
N ALA A 39 10.43 -7.14 -3.46
CA ALA A 39 9.71 -7.24 -2.19
C ALA A 39 8.47 -6.33 -2.22
N ASP A 40 7.49 -6.65 -1.39
CA ASP A 40 6.27 -5.89 -1.12
C ASP A 40 6.28 -5.71 0.40
N TRP A 41 6.75 -4.54 0.85
CA TRP A 41 7.08 -4.32 2.26
C TRP A 41 5.86 -4.00 3.11
N ASP A 42 4.84 -3.36 2.55
CA ASP A 42 3.60 -3.01 3.23
C ASP A 42 2.44 -3.97 2.96
N GLY A 43 2.57 -4.85 1.97
CA GLY A 43 1.67 -5.96 1.68
C GLY A 43 0.42 -5.53 0.91
N ASP A 44 0.50 -4.45 0.13
CA ASP A 44 -0.65 -3.84 -0.53
C ASP A 44 -0.95 -4.46 -1.92
N GLY A 45 0.01 -5.21 -2.47
CA GLY A 45 -0.07 -5.89 -3.76
C GLY A 45 0.80 -5.30 -4.87
N LEU A 46 1.57 -4.24 -4.61
CA LEU A 46 2.65 -3.75 -5.46
C LEU A 46 4.01 -4.16 -4.90
N THR A 47 4.97 -4.44 -5.77
CA THR A 47 6.36 -4.54 -5.31
C THR A 47 6.96 -3.14 -5.15
N ASN A 48 7.97 -3.00 -4.29
CA ASN A 48 8.68 -1.73 -4.06
C ASN A 48 9.17 -1.05 -5.36
N ALA A 49 9.49 -1.83 -6.41
CA ALA A 49 9.84 -1.30 -7.73
C ALA A 49 8.63 -0.86 -8.56
N GLU A 50 7.47 -1.49 -8.40
CA GLU A 50 6.20 -1.03 -8.98
C GLU A 50 5.76 0.25 -8.29
N GLU A 51 5.90 0.34 -6.96
CA GLU A 51 5.60 1.55 -6.18
C GLU A 51 6.50 2.74 -6.56
N ASP A 52 7.81 2.53 -6.74
CA ASP A 52 8.71 3.57 -7.27
C ASP A 52 8.30 4.04 -8.68
N ALA A 53 7.70 3.16 -9.49
CA ALA A 53 7.22 3.49 -10.83
C ALA A 53 5.89 4.25 -10.82
N GLU A 54 4.98 3.93 -9.89
CA GLU A 54 3.70 4.60 -9.69
C GLU A 54 3.82 5.86 -8.80
N GLY A 55 4.95 6.04 -8.13
CA GLY A 55 5.26 7.18 -7.27
C GLY A 55 4.65 7.07 -5.86
N THR A 56 4.34 5.86 -5.41
CA THR A 56 3.79 5.55 -4.09
C THR A 56 4.90 5.29 -3.07
N ASP A 57 4.57 5.21 -1.77
CA ASP A 57 5.54 4.95 -0.70
C ASP A 57 5.64 3.45 -0.38
N PRO A 58 6.79 2.80 -0.62
CA PRO A 58 7.00 1.36 -0.39
C PRO A 58 6.82 0.85 1.03
N ASN A 59 6.48 1.71 1.98
CA ASN A 59 6.27 1.36 3.38
C ASN A 59 4.86 1.77 3.84
N ASN A 60 4.01 2.21 2.92
CA ASN A 60 2.69 2.71 3.22
C ASN A 60 1.69 2.26 2.16
N ALA A 61 0.94 1.23 2.51
CA ALA A 61 -0.03 0.57 1.64
C ALA A 61 -1.16 1.47 1.09
N ASP A 62 -1.26 2.73 1.51
CA ASP A 62 -2.29 3.71 1.15
C ASP A 62 -1.62 5.10 1.16
N THR A 63 -0.97 5.45 0.04
CA THR A 63 -0.05 6.59 -0.06
C THR A 63 -0.76 7.92 0.16
N ASP A 64 -1.99 8.06 -0.34
CA ASP A 64 -2.75 9.31 -0.24
C ASP A 64 -3.70 9.38 0.96
N ASN A 65 -3.80 8.28 1.71
CA ASN A 65 -4.56 8.13 2.95
C ASN A 65 -6.07 8.27 2.78
N ASP A 66 -6.64 7.77 1.68
CA ASP A 66 -8.07 7.76 1.44
C ASP A 66 -8.79 6.48 1.91
N GLY A 67 -8.01 5.47 2.28
CA GLY A 67 -8.47 4.19 2.78
C GLY A 67 -8.56 3.08 1.74
N LEU A 68 -8.11 3.32 0.51
CA LEU A 68 -7.84 2.32 -0.51
C LEU A 68 -6.35 1.98 -0.55
N PRO A 69 -5.98 0.70 -0.78
CA PRO A 69 -4.57 0.38 -0.95
C PRO A 69 -4.04 0.74 -2.34
N ASP A 70 -2.78 1.18 -2.45
CA ASP A 70 -2.20 1.65 -3.72
C ASP A 70 -2.28 0.56 -4.81
N GLY A 71 -1.93 -0.68 -4.46
CA GLY A 71 -2.04 -1.84 -5.36
C GLY A 71 -3.46 -2.19 -5.77
N TRP A 72 -4.45 -1.89 -4.92
CA TRP A 72 -5.85 -1.98 -5.31
C TRP A 72 -6.18 -0.90 -6.33
N GLU A 73 -5.81 0.34 -6.06
CA GLU A 73 -6.10 1.49 -6.94
C GLU A 73 -5.50 1.30 -8.33
N VAL A 74 -4.22 0.91 -8.41
CA VAL A 74 -3.53 0.60 -9.67
C VAL A 74 -4.24 -0.53 -10.43
N SER A 75 -4.67 -1.59 -9.73
CA SER A 75 -5.40 -2.69 -10.37
C SER A 75 -6.77 -2.28 -10.93
N TYR A 76 -7.40 -1.21 -10.41
CA TYR A 76 -8.69 -0.71 -10.86
C TYR A 76 -8.57 0.56 -11.74
N GLY A 77 -7.36 1.05 -11.98
CA GLY A 77 -7.07 2.22 -12.81
C GLY A 77 -7.43 3.54 -12.14
N LEU A 78 -7.37 3.57 -10.81
CA LEU A 78 -7.40 4.77 -9.98
C LEU A 78 -5.98 5.33 -9.82
N ASP A 79 -5.87 6.52 -9.26
CA ASP A 79 -4.62 7.23 -8.99
C ASP A 79 -4.27 7.09 -7.50
N PRO A 80 -3.29 6.23 -7.13
CA PRO A 80 -2.91 5.97 -5.74
C PRO A 80 -2.29 7.17 -5.01
N ASN A 81 -2.15 8.30 -5.69
CA ASN A 81 -1.70 9.57 -5.13
C ASN A 81 -2.84 10.59 -5.02
N SER A 82 -4.09 10.19 -5.29
CA SER A 82 -5.25 11.07 -5.35
C SER A 82 -6.45 10.60 -4.55
N ALA A 83 -6.46 11.01 -3.28
CA ALA A 83 -7.51 10.70 -2.30
C ALA A 83 -8.96 11.13 -2.68
N SER A 84 -9.13 11.77 -3.84
CA SER A 84 -10.40 12.26 -4.35
C SER A 84 -11.11 11.28 -5.29
N ASP A 85 -10.46 10.18 -5.69
CA ASP A 85 -11.03 9.22 -6.62
C ASP A 85 -11.66 7.99 -5.93
N ALA A 86 -11.39 7.76 -4.64
CA ALA A 86 -12.22 6.97 -3.73
C ALA A 86 -13.61 7.61 -3.54
N ASN A 87 -14.59 7.18 -4.34
CA ASN A 87 -15.95 7.75 -4.35
C ASN A 87 -17.06 6.69 -4.26
#